data_AF-A0A6G0VHA7-F1
#
_entry.id   AF-A0A6G0VHA7-F1
#
_cell.length_a   1.000
_cell.length_b   1.000
_cell.length_c   1.000
_cell.angle_alpha   90.00
_cell.angle_beta   90.00
_cell.angle_gamma   90.00
#
_symmetry.space_group_name_H-M   'P 1'
#
loop_
_entity.id
_entity.type
_entity.pdbx_description
1 polymer ?
#
loop_
_entity_poly.entity_id
_entity_poly.type
_entity_poly.pdbx_seq_one_letter_code
_entity_poly.pdbx_strand_id
1 'polypeptide(L)'
;SKYSGLSKRLGSIQFLLDLALMCDVLFEISQLSLDLQKQDMSLLQADVLIRRTIRVIESLKTMNGNYFSEAVKAKEKMIFKTVVLSNNEKITCINKNQFITSVVNNLNMRLIPNEGEEKIILEDFQIFDKKLWPSEVEIRFGEKEIQRICDRFCINKVKTLKGMRIYIDDNDNNDITLIEELNDINILIKTLPCSTAECERGFSVMNNICTDLRSRLLINNISNSMFININGPPLQRWNPRDYVESWLTSHRDADDNKSRKVNTSTATEDPKYKLWQLL
;
A
#
# COMPACT_ATOMS: atom_id res chain seq x y z
N SER A 1 39.14 21.72 9.41
CA SER A 1 38.58 20.79 8.42
C SER A 1 37.21 21.29 7.97
N LYS A 2 36.84 21.10 6.71
CA LYS A 2 35.63 21.68 6.07
C LYS A 2 34.30 21.19 6.68
N TYR A 3 34.33 20.16 7.53
CA TYR A 3 33.16 19.51 8.12
C TYR A 3 33.19 19.39 9.65
N SER A 4 34.08 20.12 10.34
CA SER A 4 34.19 20.05 11.80
C SER A 4 32.90 20.46 12.52
N GLY A 5 32.17 21.45 11.98
CA GLY A 5 30.88 21.88 12.52
C GLY A 5 29.79 20.81 12.41
N LEU A 6 29.71 20.13 11.27
CA LEU A 6 28.75 19.04 11.06
C LEU A 6 29.05 17.85 11.97
N SER A 7 30.32 17.47 12.08
CA SER A 7 30.75 16.40 12.99
C SER A 7 30.38 16.71 14.45
N LYS A 8 30.62 17.93 14.92
CA LYS A 8 30.19 18.38 16.26
C LYS A 8 28.66 18.34 16.44
N ARG A 9 27.90 18.67 15.40
CA ARG A 9 26.42 18.60 15.42
C ARG A 9 25.93 17.15 15.53
N LEU A 10 26.46 16.24 14.71
CA LEU A 10 26.10 14.82 14.73
C LEU A 10 26.54 14.11 16.03
N GLY A 11 27.64 14.54 16.63
CA GLY A 11 28.11 14.08 17.94
C GLY A 11 27.48 14.81 19.13
N SER A 12 26.38 15.54 18.93
CA SER A 12 25.69 16.22 20.03
C SER A 12 24.63 15.33 20.68
N ILE A 13 24.45 15.49 21.99
CA ILE A 13 23.41 14.78 22.74
C ILE A 13 22.02 15.10 22.19
N GLN A 14 21.77 16.38 21.87
CA GLN A 14 20.51 16.86 21.33
C GLN A 14 20.14 16.13 20.04
N PHE A 15 21.07 16.08 19.10
CA PHE A 15 20.86 15.39 17.82
C PHE A 15 20.59 13.89 18.01
N LEU A 16 21.33 13.22 18.91
CA LEU A 16 21.14 11.80 19.16
C LEU A 16 19.74 11.50 19.71
N LEU A 17 19.27 12.29 20.68
CA LEU A 17 17.94 12.12 21.27
C LEU A 17 16.82 12.37 20.25
N ASP A 18 16.94 13.44 19.45
CA ASP A 18 15.96 13.76 18.42
C ASP A 18 15.91 12.67 17.34
N LEU A 19 17.08 12.20 16.89
CA LEU A 19 17.18 11.10 15.93
C LEU A 19 16.54 9.83 16.47
N ALA A 20 16.84 9.46 17.71
CA ALA A 20 16.30 8.26 18.33
C ALA A 20 14.77 8.33 18.49
N LEU A 21 14.23 9.50 18.87
CA LEU A 21 12.79 9.73 18.93
C LEU A 21 12.14 9.56 17.55
N MET A 22 12.75 10.14 16.50
CA MET A 22 12.28 9.99 15.13
C MET A 22 12.33 8.52 14.67
N CYS A 23 13.39 7.78 15.01
CA CYS A 23 13.53 6.37 14.66
C CYS A 23 12.42 5.52 15.29
N ASP A 24 12.11 5.69 16.57
CA ASP A 24 11.03 4.93 17.24
C ASP A 24 9.67 5.19 16.56
N VAL A 25 9.35 6.46 16.26
CA VAL A 25 8.09 6.81 15.59
C VAL A 25 8.04 6.31 14.14
N LEU A 26 9.13 6.49 13.38
CA LEU A 26 9.22 6.03 11.99
C LEU A 26 9.16 4.51 11.89
N PHE A 27 9.70 3.79 12.88
CA PHE A 27 9.60 2.35 12.94
C PHE A 27 8.13 1.91 12.97
N GLU A 28 7.33 2.44 13.90
CA GLU A 28 5.90 2.11 14.02
C GLU A 28 5.11 2.48 12.76
N ILE A 29 5.38 3.64 12.17
CA ILE A 29 4.74 4.08 10.91
C ILE A 29 5.15 3.17 9.75
N SER A 30 6.41 2.72 9.69
CA SER A 30 6.90 1.83 8.63
C SER A 30 6.22 0.47 8.68
N GLN A 31 6.01 -0.08 9.88
CA GLN A 31 5.29 -1.34 10.05
C GLN A 31 3.83 -1.20 9.59
N LEU A 32 3.15 -0.12 10.01
CA LEU A 32 1.80 0.19 9.55
C LEU A 32 1.74 0.31 8.02
N SER A 33 2.70 1.01 7.40
CA SER A 33 2.77 1.15 5.95
C SER A 33 2.90 -0.20 5.25
N LEU A 34 3.75 -1.10 5.75
CA LEU A 34 3.92 -2.44 5.19
C LEU A 34 2.65 -3.28 5.33
N ASP A 35 1.97 -3.19 6.47
CA ASP A 35 0.70 -3.89 6.65
C ASP A 35 -0.38 -3.38 5.69
N LEU A 36 -0.53 -2.07 5.55
CA LEU A 36 -1.52 -1.45 4.64
C LEU A 36 -1.22 -1.70 3.15
N GLN A 37 -0.01 -2.16 2.81
CA GLN A 37 0.38 -2.53 1.45
C GLN A 37 -0.01 -3.98 1.08
N LYS A 38 -0.60 -4.76 1.99
CA LYS A 38 -1.06 -6.12 1.69
C LYS A 38 -2.21 -6.09 0.67
N GLN A 39 -2.21 -7.03 -0.27
CA GLN A 39 -3.21 -7.11 -1.35
C GLN A 39 -4.62 -7.45 -0.85
N ASP A 40 -4.72 -8.17 0.25
CA ASP A 40 -5.97 -8.63 0.87
C ASP A 40 -6.44 -7.70 2.00
N MET A 41 -5.86 -6.50 2.12
CA MET A 41 -6.21 -5.53 3.16
C MET A 41 -7.63 -4.99 2.95
N SER A 42 -8.51 -5.22 3.92
CA SER A 42 -9.85 -4.63 3.94
C SER A 42 -9.91 -3.30 4.71
N LEU A 43 -10.95 -2.52 4.45
CA LEU A 43 -11.16 -1.22 5.11
C LEU A 43 -11.26 -1.34 6.64
N LEU A 44 -11.96 -2.38 7.12
CA LEU A 44 -12.11 -2.68 8.54
C LEU A 44 -10.75 -3.04 9.17
N GLN A 45 -9.96 -3.87 8.50
CA GLN A 45 -8.63 -4.26 8.99
C GLN A 45 -7.68 -3.04 9.03
N ALA A 46 -7.72 -2.19 8.00
CA ALA A 46 -6.93 -0.98 7.94
C ALA A 46 -7.26 -0.02 9.10
N ASP A 47 -8.55 0.23 9.39
CA ASP A 47 -8.97 1.06 10.52
C ASP A 47 -8.46 0.53 11.86
N VAL A 48 -8.59 -0.79 12.09
CA VAL A 48 -8.08 -1.44 13.31
C VAL A 48 -6.58 -1.29 13.45
N LEU A 49 -5.82 -1.46 12.37
CA LEU A 49 -4.37 -1.31 12.36
C LEU A 49 -3.95 0.13 12.65
N ILE A 50 -4.54 1.11 11.97
CA ILE A 50 -4.21 2.53 12.18
C ILE A 50 -4.51 2.93 13.63
N ARG A 51 -5.68 2.57 14.18
CA ARG A 51 -6.03 2.85 15.59
C ARG A 51 -5.10 2.17 16.58
N ARG A 52 -4.64 0.95 16.28
CA ARG A 52 -3.63 0.26 17.10
C ARG A 52 -2.30 1.00 17.07
N THR A 53 -1.80 1.35 15.89
CA THR A 53 -0.53 2.10 15.74
C THR A 53 -0.60 3.46 16.43
N ILE A 54 -1.73 4.17 16.35
CA ILE A 54 -1.94 5.43 17.08
C ILE A 54 -1.76 5.23 18.59
N ARG A 55 -2.37 4.19 19.18
CA ARG A 55 -2.21 3.88 20.61
C ARG A 55 -0.77 3.55 20.98
N VAL A 56 -0.06 2.80 20.12
CA VAL A 56 1.36 2.48 20.34
C VAL A 56 2.21 3.76 20.29
N ILE A 57 2.06 4.60 19.27
CA ILE A 57 2.78 5.87 19.15
C ILE A 57 2.46 6.80 20.32
N GLU A 58 1.21 6.86 20.77
CA GLU A 58 0.81 7.65 21.93
C GLU A 58 1.47 7.15 23.22
N SER A 59 1.59 5.82 23.39
CA SER A 59 2.31 5.24 24.53
C SER A 59 3.77 5.68 24.60
N LEU A 60 4.37 6.09 23.47
CA LEU A 60 5.74 6.61 23.44
C LEU A 60 5.91 7.88 24.28
N LYS A 61 4.84 8.60 24.64
CA LYS A 61 4.90 9.75 25.55
C LYS A 61 5.39 9.32 26.94
N THR A 62 4.84 8.22 27.48
CA THR A 62 5.11 7.73 28.83
C THR A 62 6.18 6.64 28.86
N MET A 63 6.23 5.79 27.84
CA MET A 63 7.20 4.69 27.72
C MET A 63 8.17 4.98 26.59
N ASN A 64 9.48 4.98 26.86
CA ASN A 64 10.46 5.20 25.80
C ASN A 64 10.51 4.00 24.84
N GLY A 65 10.63 4.27 23.54
CA GLY A 65 10.93 3.22 22.57
C GLY A 65 12.35 2.71 22.70
N ASN A 66 12.69 1.71 21.89
CA ASN A 66 13.98 1.01 21.99
C ASN A 66 15.14 1.96 21.67
N TYR A 67 15.03 2.74 20.59
CA TYR A 67 16.09 3.63 20.15
C TYR A 67 16.25 4.80 21.13
N PHE A 68 15.15 5.41 21.58
CA PHE A 68 15.22 6.51 22.53
C PHE A 68 15.77 6.06 23.89
N SER A 69 15.42 4.85 24.35
CA SER A 69 16.00 4.26 25.56
C SER A 69 17.50 4.03 25.44
N GLU A 70 17.99 3.56 24.28
CA GLU A 70 19.42 3.43 24.01
C GLU A 70 20.13 4.81 24.04
N ALA A 71 19.52 5.82 23.42
CA ALA A 71 20.06 7.18 23.40
C ALA A 71 20.13 7.83 24.78
N VAL A 72 19.15 7.60 25.66
CA VAL A 72 19.18 8.08 27.05
C VAL A 72 20.34 7.44 27.83
N LYS A 73 20.55 6.12 27.69
CA LYS A 73 21.70 5.43 28.31
C LYS A 73 23.03 5.95 27.78
N ALA A 74 23.10 6.26 26.49
CA ALA A 74 24.29 6.81 25.86
C ALA A 74 24.60 8.24 26.32
N LYS A 75 23.55 9.05 26.54
CA LYS A 75 23.66 10.38 27.15
C LYS A 75 24.29 10.31 28.54
N GLU A 76 23.86 9.37 29.39
CA GLU A 76 24.44 9.19 30.74
C GLU A 76 25.94 8.82 30.68
N LYS A 77 26.32 8.00 29.71
CA LYS A 77 27.72 7.59 29.50
C LYS A 77 28.56 8.60 28.72
N MET A 78 27.94 9.66 28.18
CA MET A 78 28.57 10.64 27.27
C MET A 78 29.27 10.01 26.05
N ILE A 79 28.83 8.81 25.63
CA ILE A 79 29.38 8.10 24.49
C ILE A 79 28.29 7.27 23.83
N PHE A 80 28.21 7.34 22.50
CA PHE A 80 27.36 6.46 21.70
C PHE A 80 28.21 5.66 20.74
N LYS A 81 28.25 4.33 20.93
CA LYS A 81 29.16 3.42 20.22
C LYS A 81 30.62 3.89 20.39
N THR A 82 31.22 4.47 19.35
CA THR A 82 32.59 4.99 19.36
C THR A 82 32.67 6.52 19.41
N VAL A 83 31.53 7.21 19.36
CA VAL A 83 31.46 8.68 19.27
C VAL A 83 31.28 9.28 20.66
N VAL A 84 32.24 10.09 21.10
CA VAL A 84 32.13 10.89 22.32
C VAL A 84 31.11 11.99 22.10
N LEU A 85 30.14 12.07 22.99
CA LEU A 85 29.05 13.03 22.90
C LEU A 85 29.45 14.36 23.52
N SER A 86 28.93 15.45 22.95
CA SER A 86 29.11 16.79 23.47
C SER A 86 27.76 17.50 23.62
N ASN A 87 27.69 18.47 24.53
CA ASN A 87 26.52 19.31 24.66
C ASN A 87 26.58 20.42 23.61
N ASN A 88 25.47 20.70 22.91
CA ASN A 88 25.39 21.80 21.96
C ASN A 88 24.19 22.70 22.27
N GLU A 89 24.43 23.79 22.99
CA GLU A 89 23.42 24.75 23.44
C GLU A 89 22.69 25.47 22.30
N LYS A 90 23.26 25.47 21.09
CA LYS A 90 22.62 26.06 19.90
C LYS A 90 21.52 25.17 19.32
N ILE A 91 21.41 23.92 19.76
CA ILE A 91 20.40 22.97 19.30
C ILE A 91 19.35 22.84 20.39
N THR A 92 18.10 23.12 20.05
CA THR A 92 16.95 22.84 20.90
C THR A 92 16.42 21.46 20.55
N CYS A 93 16.32 20.57 21.54
CA CYS A 93 15.69 19.27 21.33
C CYS A 93 14.23 19.42 20.93
N ILE A 94 13.72 18.44 20.19
CA ILE A 94 12.31 18.29 19.90
C ILE A 94 11.56 18.06 21.22
N ASN A 95 10.45 18.78 21.41
CA ASN A 95 9.53 18.48 22.50
C ASN A 95 8.83 17.14 22.20
N LYS A 96 9.26 16.08 22.90
CA LYS A 96 8.76 14.72 22.74
C LYS A 96 7.23 14.64 22.75
N ASN A 97 6.58 15.23 23.74
CA ASN A 97 5.13 15.15 23.90
C ASN A 97 4.40 15.89 22.78
N GLN A 98 4.87 17.08 22.41
CA GLN A 98 4.30 17.86 21.33
C GLN A 98 4.48 17.17 19.97
N PHE A 99 5.67 16.62 19.71
CA PHE A 99 5.96 15.88 18.49
C PHE A 99 5.06 14.66 18.33
N ILE A 100 4.99 13.81 19.36
CA ILE A 100 4.13 12.62 19.34
C ILE A 100 2.66 13.03 19.19
N THR A 101 2.20 14.05 19.91
CA THR A 101 0.82 14.55 19.78
C THR A 101 0.53 15.03 18.35
N SER A 102 1.48 15.72 17.72
CA SER A 102 1.34 16.19 16.35
C SER A 102 1.24 15.01 15.37
N VAL A 103 2.07 13.97 15.54
CA VAL A 103 2.01 12.75 14.71
C VAL A 103 0.68 12.02 14.89
N VAL A 104 0.25 11.83 16.14
CA VAL A 104 -1.04 11.20 16.47
C VAL A 104 -2.21 11.97 15.86
N ASN A 105 -2.22 13.31 15.96
CA ASN A 105 -3.26 14.13 15.35
C ASN A 105 -3.27 13.98 13.82
N ASN A 106 -2.10 13.95 13.17
CA ASN A 106 -2.03 13.73 11.73
C ASN A 106 -2.54 12.34 11.30
N LEU A 107 -2.26 11.30 12.09
CA LEU A 107 -2.79 9.96 11.83
C LEU A 107 -4.31 9.90 12.04
N ASN A 108 -4.81 10.55 13.11
CA ASN A 108 -6.25 10.65 13.36
C ASN A 108 -6.99 11.40 12.25
N MET A 109 -6.40 12.45 11.67
CA MET A 109 -6.98 13.18 10.53
C MET A 109 -7.10 12.33 9.26
N ARG A 110 -6.38 11.21 9.17
CA ARG A 110 -6.42 10.27 8.04
C ARG A 110 -7.32 9.07 8.30
N LEU A 111 -7.86 8.93 9.51
CA LEU A 111 -8.93 7.98 9.77
C LEU A 111 -10.19 8.45 9.05
N ILE A 112 -11.09 7.49 8.78
CA ILE A 112 -12.44 7.83 8.33
C ILE A 112 -13.03 8.80 9.35
N PRO A 113 -13.55 9.97 8.91
CA PRO A 113 -14.07 11.00 9.80
C PRO A 113 -15.06 10.39 10.79
N ASN A 114 -14.94 10.76 12.07
CA ASN A 114 -15.86 10.33 13.12
C ASN A 114 -17.25 11.01 13.04
N GLU A 115 -17.52 11.73 11.96
CA GLU A 115 -18.74 12.52 11.74
C GLU A 115 -19.18 12.42 10.28
N GLY A 116 -20.49 12.49 10.04
CA GLY A 116 -21.07 12.46 8.70
C GLY A 116 -21.31 11.06 8.13
N GLU A 117 -21.56 11.01 6.83
CA GLU A 117 -21.98 9.80 6.11
C GLU A 117 -20.91 8.72 6.03
N GLU A 118 -19.63 9.06 6.15
CA GLU A 118 -18.51 8.12 6.01
C GLU A 118 -18.33 7.24 7.26
N LYS A 119 -18.59 7.78 8.46
CA LYS A 119 -18.66 6.99 9.70
C LYS A 119 -19.71 5.90 9.62
N ILE A 120 -20.88 6.25 9.08
CA ILE A 120 -22.01 5.34 8.95
C ILE A 120 -21.62 4.14 8.08
N ILE A 121 -20.83 4.34 7.02
CA ILE A 121 -20.35 3.23 6.18
C ILE A 121 -19.52 2.23 6.99
N LEU A 122 -18.54 2.72 7.75
CA LEU A 122 -17.64 1.85 8.50
C LEU A 122 -18.42 1.08 9.58
N GLU A 123 -19.29 1.77 10.31
CA GLU A 123 -20.19 1.16 11.30
C GLU A 123 -21.12 0.12 10.66
N ASP A 124 -21.64 0.40 9.46
CA ASP A 124 -22.49 -0.52 8.72
C ASP A 124 -21.72 -1.80 8.35
N PHE A 125 -20.45 -1.70 7.97
CA PHE A 125 -19.62 -2.87 7.66
C PHE A 125 -19.17 -3.66 8.89
N GLN A 126 -19.17 -3.06 10.09
CA GLN A 126 -18.77 -3.77 11.32
C GLN A 126 -19.71 -4.92 11.68
N ILE A 127 -20.95 -4.93 11.18
CA ILE A 127 -21.88 -6.04 11.38
C ILE A 127 -21.37 -7.37 10.81
N PHE A 128 -20.39 -7.34 9.91
CA PHE A 128 -19.79 -8.56 9.35
C PHE A 128 -18.62 -9.09 10.20
N ASP A 129 -18.26 -8.43 11.30
CA ASP A 129 -17.27 -8.94 12.26
C ASP A 129 -17.97 -9.39 13.56
N LYS A 130 -18.16 -10.70 13.71
CA LYS A 130 -18.77 -11.29 14.93
C LYS A 130 -18.04 -10.93 16.22
N LYS A 131 -16.75 -10.56 16.16
CA LYS A 131 -16.01 -10.14 17.37
C LYS A 131 -16.51 -8.83 17.95
N LEU A 132 -17.20 -8.02 17.15
CA LEU A 132 -17.80 -6.75 17.54
C LEU A 132 -19.26 -6.90 17.95
N TRP A 133 -19.84 -8.11 17.86
CA TRP A 133 -21.24 -8.33 18.18
C TRP A 133 -21.49 -8.32 19.69
N PRO A 134 -22.70 -7.93 20.12
CA PRO A 134 -23.18 -8.20 21.47
C PRO A 134 -23.17 -9.70 21.81
N SER A 135 -23.16 -10.04 23.10
CA SER A 135 -23.16 -11.44 23.56
C SER A 135 -24.39 -12.23 23.13
N GLU A 136 -25.53 -11.55 22.97
CA GLU A 136 -26.77 -12.14 22.44
C GLU A 136 -27.24 -11.28 21.26
N VAL A 137 -27.47 -11.92 20.12
CA VAL A 137 -27.93 -11.28 18.89
C VAL A 137 -29.24 -11.91 18.43
N GLU A 138 -30.19 -11.08 18.03
CA GLU A 138 -31.44 -11.54 17.41
C GLU A 138 -31.22 -11.85 15.93
N ILE A 139 -32.07 -12.70 15.34
CA ILE A 139 -31.99 -13.09 13.92
C ILE A 139 -32.11 -11.91 12.94
N ARG A 140 -32.60 -10.75 13.40
CA ARG A 140 -32.73 -9.50 12.61
C ARG A 140 -31.64 -8.47 12.93
N PHE A 141 -30.57 -8.87 13.60
CA PHE A 141 -29.43 -8.00 13.87
C PHE A 141 -28.82 -7.46 12.57
N GLY A 142 -28.51 -6.17 12.53
CA GLY A 142 -27.86 -5.54 11.37
C GLY A 142 -28.77 -5.22 10.17
N GLU A 143 -30.08 -5.47 10.21
CA GLU A 143 -30.95 -5.28 9.02
C GLU A 143 -30.99 -3.82 8.52
N LYS A 144 -30.86 -2.84 9.43
CA LYS A 144 -30.85 -1.41 9.06
C LYS A 144 -29.53 -1.02 8.39
N GLU A 145 -28.43 -1.60 8.84
CA GLU A 145 -27.08 -1.44 8.29
C GLU A 145 -27.02 -2.08 6.90
N ILE A 146 -27.56 -3.30 6.75
CA ILE A 146 -27.70 -3.97 5.44
C ILE A 146 -28.54 -3.13 4.48
N GLN A 147 -29.65 -2.56 4.94
CA GLN A 147 -30.46 -1.66 4.12
C GLN A 147 -29.61 -0.50 3.58
N ARG A 148 -28.89 0.20 4.46
CA ARG A 148 -28.05 1.34 4.08
C ARG A 148 -26.95 0.95 3.10
N ILE A 149 -26.27 -0.18 3.33
CA ILE A 149 -25.25 -0.72 2.42
C ILE A 149 -25.87 -1.04 1.05
N CYS A 150 -26.98 -1.77 1.03
CA CYS A 150 -27.63 -2.18 -0.21
C CYS A 150 -28.13 -0.98 -1.02
N ASP A 151 -28.72 0.03 -0.37
CA ASP A 151 -29.17 1.25 -1.04
C ASP A 151 -27.99 2.05 -1.60
N ARG A 152 -26.89 2.15 -0.84
CA ARG A 152 -25.71 2.92 -1.23
C ARG A 152 -24.94 2.30 -2.38
N PHE A 153 -24.75 0.98 -2.35
CA PHE A 153 -23.92 0.25 -3.32
C PHE A 153 -24.74 -0.48 -4.38
N CYS A 154 -26.06 -0.26 -4.42
CA CYS A 154 -26.98 -0.88 -5.38
C CYS A 154 -26.93 -2.42 -5.36
N ILE A 155 -26.86 -3.01 -4.16
CA ILE A 155 -26.81 -4.47 -3.96
C ILE A 155 -28.22 -5.03 -3.71
N ASN A 156 -28.47 -6.28 -4.10
CA ASN A 156 -29.75 -6.95 -3.88
C ASN A 156 -30.06 -7.14 -2.38
N LYS A 157 -30.84 -6.20 -1.84
CA LYS A 157 -31.28 -6.18 -0.44
C LYS A 157 -31.91 -7.50 0.03
N VAL A 158 -32.81 -8.09 -0.75
CA VAL A 158 -33.55 -9.29 -0.34
C VAL A 158 -32.60 -10.48 -0.17
N LYS A 159 -31.69 -10.66 -1.15
CA LYS A 159 -30.66 -11.69 -1.12
C LYS A 159 -29.71 -11.46 0.07
N THR A 160 -29.22 -10.24 0.25
CA THR A 160 -28.28 -9.92 1.32
C THR A 160 -28.90 -10.09 2.71
N LEU A 161 -30.15 -9.67 2.93
CA LEU A 161 -30.85 -9.90 4.20
C LEU A 161 -31.01 -11.38 4.52
N LYS A 162 -31.31 -12.22 3.51
CA LYS A 162 -31.34 -13.68 3.67
C LYS A 162 -29.97 -14.21 4.09
N GLY A 163 -28.91 -13.78 3.41
CA GLY A 163 -27.54 -14.16 3.75
C GLY A 163 -27.12 -13.76 5.16
N MET A 164 -27.51 -12.57 5.61
CA MET A 164 -27.19 -12.10 6.96
C MET A 164 -27.89 -12.93 8.04
N ARG A 165 -29.13 -13.34 7.81
CA ARG A 165 -29.84 -14.26 8.73
C ARG A 165 -29.16 -15.61 8.83
N ILE A 166 -28.73 -16.17 7.68
CA ILE A 166 -27.92 -17.40 7.64
C ILE A 166 -26.62 -17.22 8.44
N TYR A 167 -25.95 -16.07 8.30
CA TYR A 167 -24.73 -15.78 9.04
C TYR A 167 -24.93 -15.70 10.55
N ILE A 168 -26.07 -15.17 11.00
CA ILE A 168 -26.44 -15.09 12.41
C ILE A 168 -26.76 -16.49 12.96
N ASP A 169 -27.50 -17.31 12.22
CA ASP A 169 -27.86 -18.68 12.62
C ASP A 169 -26.62 -19.60 12.72
N ASP A 170 -25.61 -19.40 11.86
CA ASP A 170 -24.37 -20.17 11.85
C ASP A 170 -23.39 -19.68 12.93
N ASN A 171 -23.68 -19.96 14.20
CA ASN A 171 -22.90 -19.48 15.36
C ASN A 171 -21.41 -19.88 15.34
N ASP A 172 -21.06 -21.01 14.71
CA ASP A 172 -19.70 -21.54 14.73
C ASP A 172 -18.80 -20.92 13.64
N ASN A 173 -19.40 -20.38 12.59
CA ASN A 173 -18.68 -19.85 11.44
C ASN A 173 -18.60 -18.32 11.45
N ASN A 174 -17.37 -17.79 11.41
CA ASN A 174 -17.11 -16.35 11.34
C ASN A 174 -16.87 -15.86 9.90
N ASP A 175 -16.85 -16.75 8.92
CA ASP A 175 -16.42 -16.42 7.57
C ASP A 175 -17.63 -16.17 6.64
N ILE A 176 -17.91 -14.89 6.36
CA ILE A 176 -18.98 -14.49 5.43
C ILE A 176 -18.73 -14.99 3.99
N THR A 177 -17.49 -15.38 3.64
CA THR A 177 -17.17 -15.82 2.28
C THR A 177 -17.78 -17.17 1.93
N LEU A 178 -18.23 -17.93 2.94
CA LEU A 178 -18.87 -19.22 2.79
C LEU A 178 -20.39 -19.11 2.53
N ILE A 179 -20.95 -17.90 2.60
CA ILE A 179 -22.39 -17.65 2.40
C ILE A 179 -22.63 -17.09 1.01
N GLU A 180 -23.21 -17.89 0.13
CA GLU A 180 -23.46 -17.55 -1.28
C GLU A 180 -24.29 -16.26 -1.43
N GLU A 181 -25.30 -16.08 -0.57
CA GLU A 181 -26.13 -14.88 -0.55
C GLU A 181 -25.38 -13.59 -0.24
N LEU A 182 -24.22 -13.67 0.42
CA LEU A 182 -23.36 -12.54 0.78
C LEU A 182 -22.20 -12.32 -0.20
N ASN A 183 -22.14 -13.04 -1.32
CA ASN A 183 -21.01 -12.92 -2.25
C ASN A 183 -20.83 -11.48 -2.79
N ASP A 184 -21.92 -10.78 -3.07
CA ASP A 184 -21.86 -9.39 -3.57
C ASP A 184 -21.26 -8.43 -2.52
N ILE A 185 -21.56 -8.67 -1.24
CA ILE A 185 -20.97 -7.96 -0.10
C ILE A 185 -19.49 -8.30 0.05
N ASN A 186 -19.13 -9.58 -0.07
CA ASN A 186 -17.75 -10.05 0.02
C ASN A 186 -16.87 -9.37 -1.05
N ILE A 187 -17.38 -9.30 -2.29
CA ILE A 187 -16.72 -8.59 -3.39
C ILE A 187 -16.60 -7.10 -3.06
N LEU A 188 -17.66 -6.47 -2.55
CA LEU A 188 -17.64 -5.06 -2.17
C LEU A 188 -16.56 -4.76 -1.11
N ILE A 189 -16.52 -5.52 -0.01
CA ILE A 189 -15.56 -5.31 1.08
C ILE A 189 -14.11 -5.45 0.57
N LYS A 190 -13.85 -6.39 -0.36
CA LYS A 190 -12.53 -6.64 -0.94
C LYS A 190 -12.11 -5.66 -2.03
N THR A 191 -13.04 -4.87 -2.56
CA THR A 191 -12.75 -3.94 -3.66
C THR A 191 -12.55 -2.50 -3.20
N LEU A 192 -12.81 -2.19 -1.93
CA LEU A 192 -12.54 -0.87 -1.37
C LEU A 192 -11.03 -0.65 -1.20
N PRO A 193 -10.43 0.30 -1.95
CA PRO A 193 -9.00 0.54 -1.85
C PRO A 193 -8.67 1.21 -0.52
N CYS A 194 -7.77 0.60 0.25
CA CYS A 194 -7.35 1.10 1.56
C CYS A 194 -6.00 1.84 1.51
N SER A 195 -5.30 1.75 0.38
CA SER A 195 -3.94 2.28 0.21
C SER A 195 -3.67 2.65 -1.24
N THR A 196 -2.85 3.66 -1.45
CA THR A 196 -2.34 4.04 -2.78
C THR A 196 -1.31 3.05 -3.32
N ALA A 197 -0.95 2.02 -2.54
CA ALA A 197 0.00 0.98 -2.93
C ALA A 197 -0.38 0.30 -4.26
N GLU A 198 -1.68 0.08 -4.53
CA GLU A 198 -2.12 -0.48 -5.81
C GLU A 198 -1.79 0.46 -6.98
N CYS A 199 -1.94 1.78 -6.79
CA CYS A 199 -1.55 2.78 -7.79
C CYS A 199 -0.02 2.80 -8.00
N GLU A 200 0.76 2.68 -6.93
CA GLU A 200 2.24 2.64 -6.99
C GLU A 200 2.75 1.40 -7.74
N ARG A 201 2.10 0.25 -7.57
CA ARG A 201 2.38 -0.95 -8.39
C ARG A 201 2.02 -0.70 -9.84
N GLY A 202 0.89 -0.05 -10.12
CA GLY A 202 0.52 0.39 -11.46
C GLY A 202 1.59 1.30 -12.10
N PHE A 203 2.11 2.29 -11.36
CA PHE A 203 3.20 3.14 -11.84
C PHE A 203 4.49 2.35 -12.08
N SER A 204 4.79 1.35 -11.24
CA SER A 204 5.95 0.47 -11.45
C SER A 204 5.82 -0.32 -12.76
N VAL A 205 4.63 -0.86 -13.05
CA VAL A 205 4.31 -1.51 -14.32
C VAL A 205 4.46 -0.52 -15.48
N MET A 206 3.95 0.69 -15.32
CA MET A 206 4.09 1.75 -16.32
C MET A 206 5.55 2.11 -16.59
N ASN A 207 6.42 2.16 -15.57
CA ASN A 207 7.85 2.45 -15.73
C ASN A 207 8.60 1.32 -16.45
N ASN A 208 8.22 0.07 -16.23
CA ASN A 208 8.75 -1.06 -16.99
C ASN A 208 8.33 -1.00 -18.48
N ILE A 209 7.14 -0.44 -18.72
CA ILE A 209 6.60 -0.25 -20.06
C ILE A 209 7.28 0.96 -20.72
N CYS A 210 7.24 2.13 -20.11
CA CYS A 210 7.73 3.39 -20.65
C CYS A 210 9.18 3.60 -20.21
N THR A 211 10.11 3.12 -21.03
CA THR A 211 11.54 3.37 -20.83
C THR A 211 12.02 4.53 -21.69
N ASP A 212 13.22 5.06 -21.43
CA ASP A 212 13.81 6.13 -22.23
C ASP A 212 13.89 5.76 -23.73
N LEU A 213 14.18 4.49 -24.02
CA LEU A 213 14.21 3.92 -25.37
C LEU A 213 12.82 3.71 -25.98
N ARG A 214 11.77 3.58 -25.15
CA ARG A 214 10.38 3.30 -25.55
C ARG A 214 9.42 4.40 -25.10
N SER A 215 9.85 5.66 -25.23
CA SER A 215 9.14 6.85 -24.77
C SER A 215 8.04 7.37 -25.71
N ARG A 216 7.93 6.82 -26.94
CA ARG A 216 6.99 7.31 -27.99
C ARG A 216 5.69 6.51 -28.11
N LEU A 217 5.33 5.74 -27.10
CA LEU A 217 4.07 4.98 -27.12
C LEU A 217 2.89 5.92 -26.98
N LEU A 218 1.83 5.64 -27.75
CA LEU A 218 0.54 6.28 -27.53
C LEU A 218 -0.01 5.85 -26.17
N ILE A 219 -0.75 6.75 -25.51
CA ILE A 219 -1.40 6.50 -24.21
C ILE A 219 -2.26 5.23 -24.27
N ASN A 220 -3.00 5.00 -25.34
CA ASN A 220 -3.79 3.78 -25.53
C ASN A 220 -2.92 2.51 -25.51
N ASN A 221 -1.73 2.55 -26.12
CA ASN A 221 -0.83 1.40 -26.14
C ASN A 221 -0.21 1.15 -24.75
N ILE A 222 0.09 2.23 -24.01
CA ILE A 222 0.55 2.14 -22.62
C ILE A 222 -0.54 1.51 -21.76
N SER A 223 -1.77 2.03 -21.85
CA SER A 223 -2.94 1.52 -21.13
C SER A 223 -3.20 0.04 -21.42
N ASN A 224 -3.22 -0.35 -22.70
CA ASN A 224 -3.41 -1.75 -23.08
C ASN A 224 -2.28 -2.65 -22.55
N SER A 225 -1.02 -2.19 -22.62
CA SER A 225 0.11 -2.94 -22.09
C SER A 225 0.02 -3.09 -20.56
N MET A 226 -0.36 -2.04 -19.85
CA MET A 226 -0.57 -2.06 -18.40
C MET A 226 -1.70 -3.02 -18.03
N PHE A 227 -2.83 -2.97 -18.76
CA PHE A 227 -3.95 -3.86 -18.53
C PHE A 227 -3.55 -5.34 -18.63
N ILE A 228 -2.79 -5.71 -19.66
CA ILE A 228 -2.27 -7.07 -19.84
C ILE A 228 -1.28 -7.44 -18.73
N ASN A 229 -0.39 -6.54 -18.32
CA ASN A 229 0.59 -6.84 -17.27
C ASN A 229 -0.06 -6.98 -15.88
N ILE A 230 -1.14 -6.25 -15.61
CA ILE A 230 -1.83 -6.25 -14.32
C ILE A 230 -2.79 -7.44 -14.22
N ASN A 231 -3.56 -7.72 -15.28
CA ASN A 231 -4.66 -8.69 -15.24
C ASN A 231 -4.38 -9.98 -16.02
N GLY A 232 -3.32 -10.01 -16.83
CA GLY A 232 -2.97 -11.15 -17.64
C GLY A 232 -2.56 -12.36 -16.80
N PRO A 233 -2.79 -13.58 -17.31
CA PRO A 233 -2.35 -14.78 -16.61
C PRO A 233 -0.81 -14.84 -16.56
N PRO A 234 -0.23 -15.56 -15.60
CA PRO A 234 1.21 -15.87 -15.62
C PRO A 234 1.61 -16.48 -16.96
N LEU A 235 2.83 -16.19 -17.43
CA LEU A 235 3.33 -16.67 -18.72
C LEU A 235 3.19 -18.19 -18.91
N GLN A 236 3.30 -18.96 -17.83
CA GLN A 236 3.17 -20.42 -17.85
C GLN A 236 1.73 -20.90 -18.14
N ARG A 237 0.73 -20.06 -17.89
CA ARG A 237 -0.69 -20.32 -18.16
C ARG A 237 -1.21 -19.57 -19.36
N TRP A 238 -0.37 -18.74 -19.98
CA TRP A 238 -0.78 -17.96 -21.15
C TRP A 238 -0.84 -18.86 -22.38
N ASN A 239 -2.01 -18.91 -23.03
CA ASN A 239 -2.19 -19.56 -24.31
C ASN A 239 -2.25 -18.50 -25.42
N PRO A 240 -1.20 -18.35 -26.25
CA PRO A 240 -1.17 -17.34 -27.29
C PRO A 240 -1.97 -17.72 -28.54
N ARG A 241 -2.45 -18.98 -28.68
CA ARG A 241 -2.98 -19.51 -29.94
C ARG A 241 -4.08 -18.63 -30.54
N ASP A 242 -5.13 -18.33 -29.78
CA ASP A 242 -6.29 -17.58 -30.28
C ASP A 242 -5.89 -16.17 -30.76
N TYR A 243 -4.95 -15.54 -30.06
CA TYR A 243 -4.42 -14.23 -30.41
C TYR A 243 -3.57 -14.27 -31.68
N VAL A 244 -2.70 -15.28 -31.82
CA VAL A 244 -1.85 -15.46 -33.00
C VAL A 244 -2.70 -15.78 -34.23
N GLU A 245 -3.67 -16.68 -34.11
CA GLU A 245 -4.59 -17.02 -35.21
C GLU A 245 -5.44 -15.81 -35.66
N SER A 246 -5.94 -15.03 -34.70
CA SER A 246 -6.64 -13.77 -34.99
C SER A 246 -5.73 -12.71 -35.63
N TRP A 247 -4.47 -12.62 -35.20
CA TRP A 247 -3.51 -11.70 -35.79
C TRP A 247 -3.16 -12.11 -37.23
N LEU A 248 -2.88 -13.39 -37.48
CA LEU A 248 -2.55 -13.93 -38.82
C LEU A 248 -3.69 -13.79 -39.83
N THR A 249 -4.95 -13.79 -39.38
CA THR A 249 -6.10 -13.58 -40.26
C THR A 249 -6.28 -12.12 -40.68
N SER A 250 -5.77 -11.17 -39.89
CA SER A 250 -5.97 -9.72 -40.08
C SER A 250 -4.69 -8.98 -40.50
N HIS A 251 -3.52 -9.58 -40.29
CA HIS A 251 -2.21 -9.01 -40.55
C HIS A 251 -1.42 -9.93 -41.47
N ARG A 252 -0.57 -9.31 -42.28
CA ARG A 252 0.24 -10.00 -43.28
C ARG A 252 1.61 -10.31 -42.71
N ASP A 253 2.21 -11.40 -43.17
CA ASP A 253 3.58 -11.71 -42.84
C ASP A 253 4.53 -10.57 -43.27
N ALA A 254 5.64 -10.45 -42.54
CA ALA A 254 6.68 -9.47 -42.86
C ALA A 254 7.24 -9.68 -44.28
N ASP A 255 7.20 -10.91 -44.78
CA ASP A 255 7.64 -11.31 -46.12
C ASP A 255 6.54 -11.20 -47.19
N ASP A 256 5.33 -10.77 -46.83
CA ASP A 256 4.27 -10.51 -47.82
C ASP A 256 4.69 -9.36 -48.74
N ASN A 257 4.59 -9.58 -50.06
CA ASN A 257 4.94 -8.59 -51.07
C ASN A 257 4.13 -7.29 -51.00
N LYS A 258 3.00 -7.27 -50.27
CA LYS A 258 2.20 -6.07 -50.02
C LYS A 258 2.54 -5.37 -48.69
N SER A 259 3.40 -5.96 -47.85
CA SER A 259 3.93 -5.32 -46.65
C SER A 259 4.95 -4.25 -47.05
N ARG A 260 4.97 -3.13 -46.31
CA ARG A 260 5.87 -2.00 -46.61
C ARG A 260 7.30 -2.44 -46.29
N LYS A 261 8.06 -2.83 -47.32
CA LYS A 261 9.49 -3.14 -47.17
C LYS A 261 10.21 -1.87 -46.73
N VAL A 262 10.60 -1.83 -45.46
CA VAL A 262 11.55 -0.81 -44.99
C VAL A 262 12.86 -1.17 -45.67
N ASN A 263 13.40 -0.27 -46.48
CA ASN A 263 14.79 -0.36 -46.91
C ASN A 263 15.64 -0.26 -45.65
N THR A 264 15.95 -1.39 -45.02
CA THR A 264 17.16 -1.48 -44.23
C THR A 264 18.26 -1.16 -45.22
N SER A 265 18.81 0.04 -45.12
CA SER A 265 20.11 0.33 -45.70
C SER A 265 20.99 -0.83 -45.29
N THR A 266 21.36 -1.67 -46.26
CA THR A 266 22.39 -2.70 -46.10
C THR A 266 23.49 -2.04 -45.31
N ALA A 267 23.78 -2.56 -44.12
CA ALA A 267 24.80 -2.01 -43.25
C ALA A 267 26.03 -1.78 -44.11
N THR A 268 26.30 -0.52 -44.47
CA THR A 268 27.59 -0.13 -45.01
C THR A 268 28.59 -0.64 -43.99
N GLU A 269 29.47 -1.53 -44.45
CA GLU A 269 30.47 -2.25 -43.66
C GLU A 269 30.81 -1.48 -42.39
N ASP A 270 30.53 -2.07 -41.23
CA ASP A 270 30.90 -1.50 -39.95
C ASP A 270 32.37 -1.05 -40.05
N PRO A 271 32.71 0.23 -39.85
CA PRO A 271 34.08 0.71 -40.00
C PRO A 271 35.08 -0.04 -39.10
N LYS A 272 34.59 -0.81 -38.12
CA LYS A 272 35.39 -1.69 -37.26
C LYS A 272 35.65 -3.09 -37.83
N TYR A 273 35.05 -3.49 -38.95
CA TYR A 273 35.25 -4.81 -39.58
C TYR A 273 36.74 -5.09 -39.87
N LYS A 274 37.50 -4.07 -40.30
CA LYS A 274 38.95 -4.18 -40.52
C LYS A 274 39.75 -4.40 -39.24
N LEU A 275 39.26 -3.94 -38.10
CA LEU A 275 39.92 -4.08 -36.80
C LEU A 275 39.84 -5.54 -36.29
N TRP A 276 38.83 -6.29 -36.71
CA TRP A 276 38.56 -7.66 -36.23
C TRP A 276 39.34 -8.72 -37.01
N GLN A 277 39.88 -8.37 -38.18
CA GLN A 277 40.79 -9.26 -38.94
C GLN A 277 42.25 -9.20 -38.47
N LEU A 278 42.57 -8.28 -37.55
CA LEU A 278 43.91 -8.07 -37.00
C LEU A 278 44.08 -8.58 -35.56
N LEU A 279 43.01 -9.12 -34.96
CA LEU A 279 43.02 -9.85 -33.69
C LEU A 279 42.93 -11.35 -33.99
#